data_AF-A0A7S0XCU2-F1
#
_entry.id   AF-A0A7S0XCU2-F1
#
_cell.length_a   1.000
_cell.length_b   1.000
_cell.length_c   1.000
_cell.angle_alpha   90.00
_cell.angle_beta   90.00
_cell.angle_gamma   90.00
#
_symmetry.space_group_name_H-M   'P 1'
#
loop_
_entity.id
_entity.type
_entity.pdbx_description
1 polymer ?
#
loop_
_entity_poly.entity_id
_entity_poly.type
_entity_poly.pdbx_seq_one_letter_code
_entity_poly.pdbx_strand_id
1 'polypeptide(L)'
;TIAISGGGIQKYSGATALGDNVVFSPYTRNNVGILNTVTNVFTTVATTGSAASGDWKYDGAAAVDGKVYFAPFMQSNVGVFTLSDVPSPPAPPSPPPSPQPPPSPPPSPSPPPVPPPPSPPPPPSPPPPSPPPPTPPPSPPPPSPPPSPPPPS
;
A
#
# COMPACT_ATOMS: atom_id res chain seq x y z
N THR A 1 8.85 -31.10 14.49
CA THR A 1 10.17 -31.26 15.16
C THR A 1 11.02 -30.07 14.81
N ILE A 2 11.92 -29.63 15.71
CA ILE A 2 12.87 -28.53 15.43
C ILE A 2 14.22 -29.17 15.14
N ALA A 3 14.79 -28.89 13.97
CA ALA A 3 16.10 -29.41 13.60
C ALA A 3 17.19 -28.64 14.35
N ILE A 4 18.02 -29.34 15.11
CA ILE A 4 19.22 -28.78 15.74
C ILE A 4 20.44 -29.19 14.91
N SER A 5 21.21 -28.21 14.43
CA SER A 5 22.29 -28.44 13.47
C SER A 5 23.41 -29.36 14.00
N GLY A 6 24.19 -29.94 13.08
CA GLY A 6 25.30 -30.88 13.34
C GLY A 6 24.90 -32.36 13.21
N GLY A 7 25.80 -33.23 12.73
CA GLY A 7 25.61 -34.68 12.81
C GLY A 7 25.87 -35.22 14.22
N GLY A 8 25.53 -36.49 14.49
CA GLY A 8 25.86 -37.19 15.73
C GLY A 8 24.66 -37.56 16.62
N ILE A 9 24.81 -38.64 17.38
CA ILE A 9 23.86 -39.12 18.40
C ILE A 9 24.18 -38.49 19.77
N GLN A 10 23.17 -38.39 20.65
CA GLN A 10 23.35 -37.98 22.06
C GLN A 10 24.06 -36.61 22.21
N LYS A 11 23.62 -35.59 21.49
CA LYS A 11 24.22 -34.23 21.57
C LYS A 11 24.04 -33.59 22.94
N TYR A 12 22.85 -33.77 23.50
CA TYR A 12 22.40 -33.25 24.78
C TYR A 12 21.64 -34.36 25.50
N SER A 13 21.76 -34.45 26.83
CA SER A 13 21.18 -35.56 27.62
C SER A 13 20.00 -35.16 28.50
N GLY A 14 19.92 -33.88 28.87
CA GLY A 14 18.84 -33.33 29.69
C GLY A 14 18.50 -31.90 29.28
N ALA A 15 17.40 -31.37 29.80
CA ALA A 15 17.01 -30.00 29.58
C ALA A 15 16.27 -29.42 30.79
N THR A 16 16.27 -28.10 30.91
CA THR A 16 15.49 -27.38 31.91
C THR A 16 14.88 -26.11 31.32
N ALA A 17 13.76 -25.66 31.88
CA ALA A 17 13.14 -24.40 31.48
C ALA A 17 13.77 -23.23 32.26
N LEU A 18 14.02 -22.12 31.57
CA LEU A 18 14.48 -20.87 32.16
C LEU A 18 13.81 -19.70 31.39
N GLY A 19 12.71 -19.20 31.95
CA GLY A 19 11.85 -18.23 31.25
C GLY A 19 11.28 -18.82 29.95
N ASP A 20 11.35 -18.05 28.86
CA ASP A 20 10.91 -18.45 27.51
C ASP A 20 11.92 -19.37 26.79
N ASN A 21 12.89 -19.93 27.51
CA ASN A 21 13.94 -20.74 26.92
C ASN A 21 13.99 -22.14 27.54
N VAL A 22 14.24 -23.14 26.70
CA VAL A 22 14.67 -24.47 27.13
C VAL A 22 16.18 -24.55 26.95
N VAL A 23 16.89 -24.80 28.05
CA VAL A 23 18.34 -24.92 28.09
C VAL A 23 18.71 -26.41 28.13
N PHE A 24 19.52 -26.86 27.18
CA PHE A 24 19.91 -28.25 27.00
C PHE A 24 21.31 -28.52 27.57
N SER A 25 21.40 -29.54 28.42
CA SER A 25 22.64 -29.99 29.05
C SER A 25 23.63 -30.56 28.03
N PRO A 26 24.85 -30.02 27.90
CA PRO A 26 25.85 -30.52 26.96
C PRO A 26 26.34 -31.92 27.33
N TYR A 27 26.20 -32.88 26.40
CA TYR A 27 26.72 -34.24 26.59
C TYR A 27 27.97 -34.48 25.76
N THR A 28 27.85 -34.56 24.44
CA THR A 28 28.98 -34.69 23.47
C THR A 28 29.32 -33.38 22.77
N ARG A 29 28.58 -32.30 23.06
CA ARG A 29 28.76 -31.00 22.39
C ARG A 29 29.53 -30.03 23.28
N ASN A 30 30.48 -29.30 22.71
CA ASN A 30 31.20 -28.20 23.37
C ASN A 30 30.38 -26.89 23.34
N ASN A 31 29.07 -27.01 23.53
CA ASN A 31 28.14 -25.89 23.60
C ASN A 31 26.87 -26.29 24.37
N VAL A 32 26.26 -25.31 25.03
CA VAL A 32 24.93 -25.39 25.61
C VAL A 32 23.91 -25.11 24.51
N GLY A 33 22.89 -25.96 24.39
CA GLY A 33 21.78 -25.75 23.46
C GLY A 33 20.70 -24.87 24.10
N ILE A 34 20.10 -23.97 23.33
CA ILE A 34 19.07 -23.05 23.82
C ILE A 34 17.96 -22.98 22.78
N LEU A 35 16.75 -23.38 23.17
CA LEU A 35 15.55 -23.21 22.34
C LEU A 35 14.70 -22.10 22.93
N ASN A 36 14.48 -21.03 22.18
CA ASN A 36 13.47 -20.05 22.53
C ASN A 36 12.07 -20.59 22.14
N THR A 37 11.17 -20.74 23.11
CA THR A 37 9.87 -21.39 22.91
C THR A 37 8.84 -20.48 22.25
N VAL A 38 9.07 -19.16 22.22
CA VAL A 38 8.20 -18.19 21.56
C VAL A 38 8.48 -18.16 20.06
N THR A 39 9.76 -18.15 19.67
CA THR A 39 10.19 -18.03 18.28
C THR A 39 10.50 -19.37 17.61
N ASN A 40 10.56 -20.46 18.38
CA ASN A 40 11.03 -21.78 17.93
C ASN A 40 12.45 -21.77 17.34
N VAL A 41 13.29 -20.82 17.75
CA VAL A 41 14.68 -20.68 17.29
C VAL A 41 15.62 -21.41 18.24
N PHE A 42 16.43 -22.31 17.69
CA PHE A 42 17.51 -22.98 18.41
C PHE A 42 18.84 -22.26 18.18
N THR A 43 19.51 -21.91 19.27
CA THR A 43 20.85 -21.30 19.29
C THR A 43 21.77 -22.09 20.21
N THR A 44 23.07 -21.82 20.14
CA THR A 44 24.05 -22.45 21.02
C THR A 44 25.03 -21.44 21.57
N VAL A 45 25.42 -21.63 22.83
CA VAL A 45 26.50 -20.87 23.47
C VAL A 45 27.67 -21.81 23.72
N ALA A 46 28.88 -21.40 23.33
CA ALA A 46 30.07 -22.23 23.54
C ALA A 46 30.32 -22.45 25.04
N THR A 47 30.63 -23.69 25.41
CA THR A 47 31.07 -24.00 26.78
C THR A 47 32.52 -23.58 26.98
N THR A 48 32.88 -23.15 28.18
CA THR A 48 34.25 -22.77 28.56
C THR A 48 34.84 -23.74 29.59
N GLY A 49 36.14 -23.59 29.89
CA GLY A 49 36.83 -24.42 30.89
C GLY A 49 36.78 -25.91 30.56
N SER A 50 36.61 -26.77 31.57
CA SER A 50 36.58 -28.23 31.38
C SER A 50 35.41 -28.73 30.52
N ALA A 51 34.35 -27.92 30.37
CA ALA A 51 33.23 -28.25 29.50
C ALA A 51 33.53 -27.99 28.01
N ALA A 52 34.59 -27.23 27.69
CA ALA A 52 34.98 -26.85 26.33
C ALA A 52 35.54 -28.01 25.48
N SER A 53 35.88 -29.14 26.10
CA SER A 53 36.38 -30.34 25.43
C SER A 53 35.88 -31.61 26.13
N GLY A 54 36.02 -32.74 25.45
CA GLY A 54 35.57 -34.05 25.94
C GLY A 54 34.08 -34.33 25.66
N ASP A 55 33.75 -35.62 25.78
CA ASP A 55 32.42 -36.18 25.57
C ASP A 55 31.82 -36.67 26.89
N TRP A 56 30.52 -37.00 26.89
CA TRP A 56 29.79 -37.51 28.06
C TRP A 56 29.88 -36.59 29.29
N LYS A 57 29.67 -35.29 29.09
CA LYS A 57 30.03 -34.28 30.10
C LYS A 57 29.01 -34.15 31.23
N TYR A 58 27.76 -33.89 30.87
CA TYR A 58 26.68 -33.62 31.82
C TYR A 58 25.39 -34.33 31.41
N ASP A 59 24.67 -34.89 32.39
CA ASP A 59 23.49 -35.73 32.14
C ASP A 59 22.15 -35.10 32.55
N GLY A 60 22.18 -33.92 33.17
CA GLY A 60 20.98 -33.25 33.65
C GLY A 60 21.14 -31.75 33.82
N ALA A 61 20.03 -31.04 33.94
CA ALA A 61 19.99 -29.61 34.15
C ALA A 61 18.91 -29.23 35.17
N ALA A 62 19.22 -28.29 36.06
CA ALA A 62 18.27 -27.72 37.01
C ALA A 62 18.39 -26.19 37.02
N ALA A 63 17.26 -25.49 37.01
CA ALA A 63 17.22 -24.04 37.12
C ALA A 63 17.02 -23.60 38.59
N VAL A 64 17.89 -22.72 39.08
CA VAL A 64 17.79 -22.12 40.41
C VAL A 64 18.20 -20.65 40.30
N ASP A 65 17.33 -19.75 40.77
CA ASP A 65 17.59 -18.30 40.85
C ASP A 65 18.14 -17.68 39.54
N GLY A 66 17.49 -17.98 38.41
CA GLY A 66 17.89 -17.43 37.10
C GLY A 66 19.13 -18.07 36.47
N LYS A 67 19.73 -19.08 37.13
CA LYS A 67 20.90 -19.82 36.65
C LYS A 67 20.52 -21.27 36.34
N VAL A 68 21.22 -21.88 35.40
CA VAL A 68 21.12 -23.31 35.12
C VAL A 68 22.37 -24.02 35.62
N TYR A 69 22.17 -25.10 36.37
CA TYR A 69 23.21 -25.97 36.88
C TYR A 69 23.15 -27.31 36.15
N PHE A 70 24.28 -27.74 35.58
CA PHE A 70 24.40 -29.00 34.87
C PHE A 70 25.00 -30.07 35.77
N ALA A 71 24.29 -31.20 35.91
CA ALA A 71 24.73 -32.32 36.71
C ALA A 71 25.90 -33.04 36.00
N PRO A 72 27.08 -33.15 36.63
CA PRO A 72 28.22 -33.82 36.00
C PRO A 72 27.97 -35.30 35.76
N PHE A 73 28.44 -35.79 34.61
CA PHE A 73 28.51 -37.23 34.31
C PHE A 73 29.97 -37.71 34.34
N MET A 74 30.80 -37.24 33.40
CA MET A 74 32.27 -37.46 33.44
C MET A 74 33.07 -36.23 33.86
N GLN A 75 32.42 -35.08 34.08
CA GLN A 75 33.08 -33.86 34.53
C GLN A 75 33.33 -33.88 36.04
N SER A 76 34.47 -33.34 36.47
CA SER A 76 34.79 -33.18 37.91
C SER A 76 34.23 -31.88 38.51
N ASN A 77 33.40 -31.14 37.77
CA ASN A 77 32.80 -29.88 38.20
C ASN A 77 31.33 -29.82 37.80
N VAL A 78 30.58 -28.95 38.47
CA VAL A 78 29.20 -28.61 38.11
C VAL A 78 29.24 -27.51 37.06
N GLY A 79 28.54 -27.73 35.94
CA GLY A 79 28.40 -26.69 34.92
C GLY A 79 27.42 -25.62 35.40
N VAL A 80 27.73 -24.36 35.15
CA VAL A 80 26.84 -23.22 35.49
C VAL A 80 26.65 -22.37 34.25
N PHE A 81 25.40 -22.02 33.96
CA PHE A 81 25.02 -21.24 32.80
C PHE A 81 24.04 -20.12 33.17
N THR A 82 24.19 -18.96 32.53
CA THR A 82 23.30 -17.81 32.69
C THR A 82 22.86 -17.29 31.33
N LEU A 83 21.65 -16.74 31.22
CA LEU A 83 21.19 -16.19 29.93
C LEU A 83 21.96 -14.94 29.49
N SER A 84 22.67 -14.27 30.40
CA SER A 84 23.64 -13.22 30.04
C SER A 84 24.78 -13.73 29.15
N ASP A 85 25.04 -15.03 29.13
CA ASP A 85 26.03 -15.65 28.24
C ASP A 85 25.53 -15.79 26.80
N VAL A 86 24.22 -15.58 26.56
CA VAL A 86 23.66 -15.57 25.21
C VAL A 86 23.93 -14.21 24.58
N PRO A 87 24.69 -14.12 23.47
CA PRO A 87 24.83 -12.87 22.76
C PRO A 87 23.43 -12.39 22.36
N SER A 88 23.14 -11.10 22.56
CA SER A 88 21.88 -10.52 22.09
C SER A 88 21.70 -10.88 20.62
N PRO A 89 20.51 -11.35 20.20
CA PRO A 89 20.28 -11.63 18.79
C PRO A 89 20.64 -10.39 17.97
N PRO A 90 21.22 -10.58 16.76
CA PRO A 90 21.48 -9.46 15.88
C PRO A 90 20.19 -8.66 15.71
N ALA A 91 20.30 -7.32 15.72
CA ALA A 91 19.16 -6.46 15.50
C ALA A 91 18.45 -6.91 14.21
N PRO A 92 17.10 -6.94 14.18
CA PRO A 92 16.39 -7.20 12.95
C PRO A 92 16.89 -6.24 11.85
N PRO A 93 16.91 -6.67 10.58
CA PRO A 93 17.29 -5.78 9.49
C PRO A 93 16.46 -4.51 9.56
N SER A 94 17.08 -3.36 9.30
CA SER A 94 16.36 -2.10 9.21
C SER A 94 15.16 -2.26 8.28
N PRO A 95 13.96 -1.74 8.65
CA PRO A 95 12.82 -1.79 7.75
C PRO A 95 13.19 -1.11 6.42
N PRO A 96 12.63 -1.58 5.29
CA PRO A 96 12.85 -0.91 4.02
C PRO A 96 12.45 0.57 4.14
N PRO A 97 13.13 1.48 3.40
CA PRO A 97 12.72 2.88 3.37
C PRO A 97 11.23 2.97 2.98
N SER A 98 10.52 3.91 3.59
CA SER A 98 9.11 4.14 3.25
C SER A 98 8.99 4.44 1.75
N PRO A 99 7.93 3.94 1.07
CA PRO A 99 7.68 4.29 -0.32
C PRO A 99 7.70 5.80 -0.49
N GLN A 100 8.38 6.29 -1.53
CA GLN A 100 8.30 7.69 -1.89
C GLN A 100 6.84 8.02 -2.27
N PRO A 101 6.27 9.16 -1.84
CA PRO A 101 4.95 9.57 -2.31
C PRO A 101 4.92 9.65 -3.84
N PRO A 102 3.77 9.36 -4.47
CA PRO A 102 3.62 9.51 -5.91
C PRO A 102 3.90 10.96 -6.33
N PRO A 103 4.43 11.20 -7.54
CA PRO A 103 4.60 12.55 -8.05
C PRO A 103 3.26 13.28 -8.08
N SER A 104 3.29 14.60 -7.86
CA SER A 104 2.11 15.45 -7.97
C SER A 104 1.47 15.30 -9.35
N PRO A 105 0.13 15.28 -9.46
CA PRO A 105 -0.54 15.26 -10.75
C PRO A 105 -0.13 16.49 -11.59
N PRO A 106 -0.12 16.37 -12.92
CA PRO A 106 0.11 17.53 -13.78
C PRO A 106 -0.96 18.61 -13.53
N PRO A 107 -0.64 19.90 -13.75
CA PRO A 107 -1.62 20.97 -13.66
C PRO A 107 -2.81 20.68 -14.59
N SER A 108 -4.01 21.07 -14.15
CA SER A 108 -5.20 20.98 -14.98
C SER A 108 -5.01 21.81 -16.26
N PRO A 109 -5.45 21.32 -17.43
CA PRO A 109 -5.43 22.11 -18.65
C PRO A 109 -6.19 23.42 -18.46
N SER A 110 -5.72 24.48 -19.12
CA SER A 110 -6.42 25.76 -19.17
C SER A 110 -7.83 25.56 -19.73
N PRO A 111 -8.85 26.26 -19.19
CA PRO A 111 -10.18 26.22 -19.75
C PRO A 111 -10.17 26.68 -21.23
N PRO A 112 -11.09 26.16 -22.07
CA PRO A 112 -11.21 26.61 -23.44
C PRO A 112 -11.52 28.11 -23.50
N PRO A 113 -11.13 28.81 -24.58
CA PRO A 113 -11.52 30.19 -24.81
C PRO A 113 -13.04 30.32 -24.73
N VAL A 114 -13.51 31.40 -24.10
CA VAL A 114 -14.94 31.75 -24.11
C VAL A 114 -15.34 32.04 -25.56
N PRO A 115 -16.46 31.48 -26.07
CA PRO A 115 -16.94 31.80 -27.41
C PRO A 115 -17.18 33.30 -27.57
N PRO A 116 -17.00 33.85 -28.79
CA PRO A 116 -17.37 35.23 -29.05
C PRO A 116 -18.88 35.43 -28.80
N PRO A 117 -19.31 36.64 -28.38
CA PRO A 117 -20.72 36.94 -28.25
C PRO A 117 -21.45 36.74 -29.59
N PRO A 118 -22.75 36.40 -29.57
CA PRO A 118 -23.54 36.27 -30.79
C PRO A 118 -23.55 37.59 -31.57
N SER A 119 -23.59 37.47 -32.89
CA SER A 119 -23.78 38.63 -33.77
C SER A 119 -25.05 39.39 -33.38
N PRO A 120 -25.03 40.74 -33.45
CA PRO A 120 -26.25 41.52 -33.26
C PRO A 120 -27.32 41.10 -34.28
N PRO A 121 -28.62 41.23 -33.93
CA PRO A 121 -29.70 40.94 -34.86
C PRO A 121 -29.59 41.82 -36.11
N PRO A 122 -30.04 41.32 -37.28
CA PRO A 122 -30.11 42.14 -38.48
C PRO A 122 -31.00 43.37 -38.23
N PRO A 123 -30.74 44.49 -38.92
CA PRO A 123 -31.61 45.65 -38.87
C PRO A 123 -33.04 45.26 -39.32
N PRO A 124 -34.08 45.97 -38.83
CA PRO A 124 -35.44 45.78 -39.30
C PRO A 124 -35.53 45.88 -40.82
N SER A 125 -36.42 45.08 -41.43
CA SER A 125 -36.74 45.24 -42.85
C SER A 125 -37.24 46.66 -43.13
N PRO A 126 -36.89 47.24 -44.29
CA PRO A 126 -37.47 48.52 -44.70
C PRO A 126 -38.99 48.41 -44.77
N PRO A 127 -39.72 49.52 -44.53
CA PRO A 127 -41.17 49.53 -44.69
C PRO A 127 -41.57 49.14 -46.12
N PRO A 128 -42.75 48.54 -46.31
CA PRO A 128 -43.26 48.24 -47.64
C PRO A 128 -43.38 49.54 -48.47
N PRO A 129 -43.27 49.46 -49.80
CA PRO A 129 -43.55 50.59 -50.67
C PRO A 129 -44.95 51.16 -50.39
N SER A 130 -45.10 52.47 -50.49
CA SER A 130 -46.42 53.10 -50.48
C SER A 130 -47.32 52.47 -51.56
N PRO A 131 -48.63 52.31 -51.30
CA PRO A 131 -49.57 51.83 -52.31
C PRO A 131 -49.56 52.77 -53.53
N PRO A 132 -49.80 52.26 -54.73
CA PRO A 132 -49.97 53.11 -55.91
C PRO A 132 -51.14 54.08 -55.70
N PRO A 133 -51.10 55.26 -56.32
CA PRO A 133 -52.22 56.19 -56.28
C PRO A 133 -53.49 55.54 -56.84
N PRO A 134 -54.69 55.95 -56.37
CA PRO A 134 -55.95 55.47 -56.92
C PRO A 134 -56.01 55.64 -58.43
N THR A 135 -56.60 54.67 -59.13
CA THR A 135 -56.93 54.85 -60.55
C THR A 135 -57.87 56.04 -60.72
N PRO A 136 -57.67 56.90 -61.74
CA PRO A 136 -58.63 57.96 -62.06
C PRO A 136 -60.04 57.41 -62.26
N PRO A 137 -61.10 58.17 -61.93
CA PRO A 137 -62.46 57.77 -62.25
C PRO A 137 -62.62 57.60 -63.78
N PRO A 138 -63.48 56.67 -64.24
CA PRO A 138 -63.78 56.53 -65.66
C PRO A 138 -64.31 57.85 -66.23
N SER A 139 -63.95 58.14 -67.48
CA SER A 139 -64.44 59.31 -68.20
C SER A 139 -65.97 59.33 -68.22
N PRO A 140 -66.61 60.52 -68.12
CA PRO A 140 -68.05 60.63 -68.25
C PRO A 140 -68.52 60.09 -69.61
N PRO A 141 -69.73 59.51 -69.70
CA PRO A 141 -70.28 59.05 -70.97
C PRO A 141 -70.40 60.21 -71.96
N PRO A 142 -70.27 59.96 -73.27
CA PRO A 142 -70.46 61.00 -74.28
C PRO A 142 -71.88 61.59 -74.20
N PRO A 143 -72.07 62.88 -74.58
CA PRO A 143 -73.38 63.52 -74.61
C PRO A 143 -74.37 62.74 -75.48
N SER A 144 -75.64 62.74 -75.08
CA SER A 144 -76.72 62.14 -75.89
C SER A 144 -76.78 62.78 -77.28
N PRO A 145 -77.07 62.00 -78.34
CA PRO A 145 -77.23 62.55 -79.68
C PRO A 145 -78.40 63.55 -79.72
N PRO A 146 -78.33 64.59 -80.56
CA PRO A 146 -79.40 65.58 -80.67
C PRO A 146 -80.71 64.92 -81.17
N PRO A 147 -81.88 65.49 -80.80
CA PRO A 147 -83.18 65.00 -81.26
C PRO A 147 -83.26 64.95 -82.78
N SER A 148 -83.91 63.92 -83.33
CA SER A 148 -84.14 63.81 -84.76
C SER A 148 -85.00 64.97 -85.28
N PRO A 149 -84.72 65.52 -86.47
CA PRO A 149 -85.54 66.58 -87.05
C PRO A 149 -86.97 66.07 -87.34
N PRO A 150 -87.99 66.94 -87.25
CA PRO A 150 -89.38 66.58 -87.55
C PRO A 150 -89.56 66.20 -89.03
N PRO A 151 -90.52 65.33 -89.37
CA PRO A 151 -90.78 64.91 -90.75
C PRO A 151 -91.32 66.06 -91.64
N PRO A 152 -91.06 66.04 -92.96
CA PRO A 152 -91.46 67.10 -93.89
C PRO A 152 -92.97 67.15 -94.13
N SER A 153 -93.48 68.36 -94.45
CA SER A 153 -94.85 68.64 -94.90
C SER A 153 -94.90 68.86 -96.41
#